data_AF-Q001R8-F1
#
_entry.id   AF-Q001R8-F1
#
_cell.length_a   1.000
_cell.length_b   1.000
_cell.length_c   1.000
_cell.angle_alpha   90.00
_cell.angle_beta   90.00
_cell.angle_gamma   90.00
#
_symmetry.space_group_name_H-M   'P 1'
#
loop_
_entity.id
_entity.type
_entity.pdbx_description
1 polymer ?
#
loop_
_entity_poly.entity_id
_entity_poly.type
_entity_poly.pdbx_seq_one_letter_code
_entity_poly.pdbx_strand_id
1 'polypeptide(L)'
;CRLRKCCQAGMVLGGRKLKKFNKIKVVRTLDVALQQPAALQDESQSLTQRLSFSPNQEIQFVPPMISVLRGIEPEVVYAGYDNTKPETPSSLLTSLNHLCERQLLCVVKWSKLLPGFRNLHIDDQITLIQYSWMSLMVFAMGW
;
A
#
# COMPACT_ATOMS: atom_id res chain seq x y z
N CYS A 1 27.37 -4.71 28.78
CA CYS A 1 26.56 -4.84 27.55
C CYS A 1 27.43 -5.34 26.39
N ARG A 2 26.98 -6.37 25.65
CA ARG A 2 27.71 -7.01 24.54
C ARG A 2 28.08 -6.00 23.43
N LEU A 3 27.18 -5.03 23.18
CA LEU A 3 27.36 -3.96 22.20
C LEU A 3 28.62 -3.11 22.45
N ARG A 4 28.94 -2.80 23.70
CA ARG A 4 30.07 -1.95 24.08
C ARG A 4 31.42 -2.62 23.78
N LYS A 5 31.50 -3.96 23.90
CA LYS A 5 32.70 -4.73 23.51
C LYS A 5 32.90 -4.77 21.99
N CYS A 6 31.82 -4.84 21.21
CA CYS A 6 31.89 -4.83 19.74
C CYS A 6 32.40 -3.50 19.18
N CYS A 7 31.93 -2.36 19.71
CA CYS A 7 32.42 -1.05 19.27
C CYS A 7 33.90 -0.83 19.61
N GLN A 8 34.35 -1.31 20.78
CA GLN A 8 35.75 -1.18 21.20
C GLN A 8 36.71 -2.08 20.41
N ALA A 9 36.18 -3.15 19.79
CA ALA A 9 36.89 -4.03 18.86
C ALA A 9 36.86 -3.54 17.39
N GLY A 10 36.37 -2.33 17.12
CA GLY A 10 36.37 -1.75 15.77
C GLY A 10 35.28 -2.27 14.84
N MET A 11 34.25 -2.95 15.35
CA MET A 11 33.12 -3.40 14.52
C MET A 11 32.18 -2.24 14.23
N VAL A 12 32.11 -1.82 12.97
CA VAL A 12 31.07 -0.92 12.45
C VAL A 12 29.91 -1.74 11.88
N LEU A 13 28.68 -1.35 12.21
CA LEU A 13 27.47 -1.95 11.63
C LEU A 13 27.42 -1.59 10.14
N GLY A 14 27.81 -2.54 9.29
CA GLY A 14 27.78 -2.42 7.83
C GLY A 14 26.38 -2.05 7.34
N GLY A 15 26.28 -0.86 6.74
CA GLY A 15 25.03 -0.23 6.38
C GLY A 15 24.36 -0.77 5.11
N ARG A 16 23.05 -0.57 5.05
CA ARG A 16 22.35 -0.39 3.77
C ARG A 16 22.22 1.10 3.53
N LYS A 17 22.82 1.58 2.44
CA LYS A 17 22.88 2.99 2.05
C LYS A 17 21.48 3.54 1.77
N LEU A 18 21.00 4.41 2.64
CA LEU A 18 19.89 5.32 2.34
C LEU A 18 20.44 6.42 1.42
N LYS A 19 20.19 6.32 0.12
CA LYS A 19 20.56 7.33 -0.88
C LYS A 19 19.61 8.51 -0.72
N LYS A 20 20.07 9.57 -0.02
CA LYS A 20 19.35 10.84 0.15
C LYS A 20 20.06 11.92 -0.66
N PHE A 21 19.48 12.31 -1.78
CA PHE A 21 19.72 13.54 -2.57
C PHE A 21 18.51 13.67 -3.52
N ASN A 22 17.92 14.81 -3.84
CA ASN A 22 18.23 16.21 -3.59
C ASN A 22 16.95 17.06 -3.80
N LYS A 23 16.89 18.25 -3.20
CA LYS A 23 15.89 19.30 -3.46
C LYS A 23 15.77 19.62 -4.95
N ILE A 24 14.55 19.78 -5.48
CA ILE A 24 14.29 20.66 -6.63
C ILE A 24 13.05 21.52 -6.34
N LYS A 25 13.24 22.82 -6.55
CA LYS A 25 12.33 23.93 -6.32
C LYS A 25 11.15 23.92 -7.30
N VAL A 26 10.04 24.45 -6.80
CA VAL A 26 8.89 24.97 -7.56
C VAL A 26 9.35 26.00 -8.60
N VAL A 27 8.95 25.83 -9.87
CA VAL A 27 8.64 26.94 -10.79
C VAL A 27 7.45 26.52 -11.65
N ARG A 28 6.34 27.27 -11.53
CA ARG A 28 5.23 27.31 -12.48
C ARG A 28 5.64 28.19 -13.66
N THR A 29 5.40 27.79 -14.90
CA THR A 29 5.01 28.72 -15.98
C THR A 29 4.23 27.97 -17.06
N LEU A 30 3.17 28.62 -17.52
CA LEU A 30 2.21 28.20 -18.53
C LEU A 30 2.78 28.23 -19.97
N ASP A 31 2.10 27.46 -20.82
CA ASP A 31 1.59 27.85 -22.16
C ASP A 31 2.36 27.58 -23.48
N VAL A 32 1.53 27.16 -24.45
CA VAL A 32 1.58 27.31 -25.92
C VAL A 32 2.57 26.50 -26.80
N ALA A 33 1.96 25.53 -27.51
CA ALA A 33 1.91 25.27 -28.96
C ALA A 33 3.17 25.14 -29.88
N LEU A 34 3.12 24.04 -30.65
CA LEU A 34 3.46 23.79 -32.07
C LEU A 34 4.89 23.96 -32.64
N GLN A 35 5.20 22.97 -33.50
CA GLN A 35 6.03 22.97 -34.73
C GLN A 35 7.54 22.57 -34.67
N GLN A 36 7.85 21.50 -35.43
CA GLN A 36 9.16 21.06 -35.97
C GLN A 36 9.53 21.83 -37.29
N PRO A 37 10.68 21.61 -38.01
CA PRO A 37 11.90 20.77 -37.78
C PRO A 37 13.30 21.39 -38.19
N ALA A 38 14.39 20.64 -37.90
CA ALA A 38 15.74 20.58 -38.56
C ALA A 38 16.75 21.75 -38.30
N ALA A 39 18.09 21.61 -38.14
CA ALA A 39 19.09 20.54 -38.31
C ALA A 39 20.46 20.88 -37.60
N LEU A 40 21.31 19.84 -37.40
CA LEU A 40 22.80 19.79 -37.20
C LEU A 40 23.41 20.30 -35.87
N GLN A 41 23.87 19.42 -34.96
CA GLN A 41 25.16 18.68 -34.86
C GLN A 41 26.09 19.32 -33.81
N ASP A 42 26.28 18.69 -32.64
CA ASP A 42 27.63 18.29 -32.16
C ASP A 42 27.55 17.36 -30.93
N GLU A 43 28.57 16.51 -30.82
CA GLU A 43 28.83 15.35 -29.96
C GLU A 43 28.46 15.42 -28.47
N SER A 44 27.70 14.43 -27.99
CA SER A 44 27.93 13.83 -26.66
C SER A 44 27.37 12.40 -26.61
N GLN A 45 28.28 11.51 -26.29
CA GLN A 45 28.21 10.06 -26.40
C GLN A 45 27.24 9.41 -25.39
N SER A 46 26.84 8.19 -25.75
CA SER A 46 26.53 7.05 -24.89
C SER A 46 25.07 6.73 -24.54
N LEU A 47 24.62 5.63 -25.17
CA LEU A 47 23.63 4.67 -24.67
C LEU A 47 22.15 5.07 -24.71
N THR A 48 21.67 5.37 -25.92
CA THR A 48 20.30 5.02 -26.30
C THR A 48 20.19 3.49 -26.35
N GLN A 49 19.78 2.88 -25.24
CA GLN A 49 19.42 1.47 -25.21
C GLN A 49 18.15 1.28 -26.04
N ARG A 50 18.32 1.02 -27.34
CA ARG A 50 17.30 0.36 -28.16
C ARG A 50 16.89 -0.91 -27.41
N LEU A 51 15.70 -0.89 -26.83
CA LEU A 51 15.04 -2.10 -26.37
C LEU A 51 14.73 -2.91 -27.62
N SER A 52 15.60 -3.88 -27.91
CA SER A 52 15.34 -4.94 -28.86
C SER A 52 14.21 -5.78 -28.27
N PHE A 53 12.98 -5.56 -28.73
CA PHE A 53 11.85 -6.43 -28.42
C PHE A 53 12.06 -7.76 -29.14
N SER A 54 12.39 -8.81 -28.39
CA SER A 54 12.28 -10.18 -28.86
C SER A 54 10.79 -10.54 -28.89
N PRO A 55 10.21 -11.07 -29.98
CA PRO A 55 8.77 -11.21 -30.15
C PRO A 55 8.14 -12.37 -29.35
N ASN A 56 8.82 -12.91 -28.33
CA ASN A 56 8.43 -14.14 -27.65
C ASN A 56 8.47 -14.08 -26.11
N GLN A 57 8.42 -12.88 -25.51
CA GLN A 57 8.03 -12.79 -24.10
C GLN A 57 6.51 -12.74 -24.05
N GLU A 58 5.90 -13.84 -23.61
CA GLU A 58 4.55 -13.81 -23.06
C GLU A 58 4.50 -12.65 -22.06
N ILE A 59 3.76 -11.59 -22.41
CA ILE A 59 3.56 -10.45 -21.54
C ILE A 59 2.79 -11.00 -20.34
N GLN A 60 3.50 -11.31 -19.26
CA GLN A 60 2.90 -11.74 -18.01
C GLN A 60 2.03 -10.58 -17.52
N PHE A 61 0.73 -10.68 -17.80
CA PHE A 61 -0.26 -9.67 -17.49
C PHE A 61 -0.51 -9.71 -15.98
N VAL A 62 0.42 -9.17 -15.20
CA VAL A 62 0.22 -8.97 -13.77
C VAL A 62 -0.71 -7.76 -13.63
N PRO A 63 -1.95 -7.94 -13.12
CA PRO A 63 -2.84 -6.81 -12.94
C PRO A 63 -2.18 -5.77 -12.04
N PRO A 64 -2.34 -4.46 -12.33
CA PRO A 64 -1.86 -3.43 -11.43
C PRO A 64 -2.40 -3.66 -10.02
N MET A 65 -1.56 -3.47 -9.00
CA MET A 65 -1.93 -3.72 -7.59
C MET A 65 -3.25 -3.03 -7.21
N ILE A 66 -3.49 -1.82 -7.71
CA ILE A 66 -4.74 -1.08 -7.49
C ILE A 66 -5.98 -1.81 -8.04
N SER A 67 -5.85 -2.50 -9.18
CA SER A 67 -6.95 -3.29 -9.77
C SER A 67 -7.30 -4.49 -8.92
N VAL A 68 -6.29 -5.15 -8.33
CA VAL A 68 -6.50 -6.27 -7.41
C VAL A 68 -7.17 -5.78 -6.14
N LEU A 69 -6.66 -4.70 -5.53
CA LEU A 69 -7.20 -4.15 -4.29
C LEU A 69 -8.66 -3.72 -4.42
N ARG A 70 -9.04 -3.10 -5.55
CA ARG A 70 -10.43 -2.77 -5.86
C ARG A 70 -11.30 -4.03 -6.01
N GLY A 71 -10.76 -5.07 -6.65
CA GLY A 71 -11.51 -6.31 -6.89
C GLY A 71 -11.75 -7.16 -5.64
N ILE A 72 -10.97 -6.96 -4.58
CA ILE A 72 -11.14 -7.67 -3.31
C ILE A 72 -11.82 -6.84 -2.23
N GLU A 73 -12.23 -5.60 -2.54
CA GLU A 73 -12.83 -4.69 -1.55
C GLU A 73 -14.03 -5.34 -0.84
N PRO A 74 -14.10 -5.32 0.51
CA PRO A 74 -15.21 -5.93 1.23
C PRO A 74 -16.54 -5.26 0.91
N GLU A 75 -17.60 -6.05 0.80
CA GLU A 75 -18.96 -5.51 0.66
C GLU A 75 -19.42 -4.79 1.95
N VAL A 76 -20.34 -3.84 1.77
CA VAL A 76 -20.92 -3.09 2.88
C VAL A 76 -21.71 -4.03 3.79
N VAL A 77 -21.42 -3.97 5.09
CA VAL A 77 -22.12 -4.72 6.13
C VAL A 77 -23.09 -3.80 6.85
N TYR A 78 -24.35 -4.23 6.97
CA TYR A 78 -25.39 -3.46 7.65
C TYR A 78 -25.49 -3.81 9.14
N ALA A 79 -25.67 -2.80 9.99
CA ALA A 79 -25.84 -2.96 11.44
C ALA A 79 -27.11 -3.73 11.85
N GLY A 80 -28.07 -3.91 10.93
CA GLY A 80 -29.36 -4.52 11.23
C GLY A 80 -30.17 -3.69 12.24
N TYR A 81 -30.03 -2.37 12.16
CA TYR A 81 -30.67 -1.44 13.10
C TYR A 81 -32.20 -1.50 12.98
N ASP A 82 -32.86 -1.65 14.12
CA ASP A 82 -34.31 -1.79 14.23
C ASP A 82 -34.90 -0.51 14.83
N ASN A 83 -35.45 0.34 13.96
CA ASN A 83 -36.04 1.64 14.32
C ASN A 83 -37.36 1.52 15.10
N THR A 84 -37.89 0.31 15.31
CA THR A 84 -39.13 0.11 16.09
C THR A 84 -38.88 0.04 17.59
N LYS A 85 -37.63 -0.11 18.01
CA LYS A 85 -37.22 -0.21 19.42
C LYS A 85 -36.80 1.15 19.97
N PRO A 86 -36.98 1.39 21.29
CA PRO A 86 -36.52 2.62 21.91
C PRO A 86 -35.00 2.76 21.77
N GLU A 87 -34.54 3.92 21.31
CA GLU A 87 -33.13 4.22 21.14
C GLU A 87 -32.48 4.48 22.49
N THR A 88 -31.72 3.51 22.98
CA THR A 88 -30.92 3.65 24.19
C THR A 88 -29.43 3.57 23.83
N PRO A 89 -28.54 4.25 24.58
CA PRO A 89 -27.11 4.16 24.32
C PRO A 89 -26.62 2.70 24.41
N SER A 90 -27.17 1.91 25.34
CA SER A 90 -26.84 0.48 25.46
C SER A 90 -27.26 -0.32 24.22
N SER A 91 -28.47 -0.14 23.70
CA SER A 91 -28.91 -0.85 22.48
C SER A 91 -28.09 -0.47 21.25
N LEU A 92 -27.70 0.80 21.14
CA LEU A 92 -26.82 1.27 20.06
C LEU A 92 -25.43 0.64 20.16
N LEU A 93 -24.81 0.66 21.35
CA LEU A 93 -23.50 0.02 21.57
C LEU A 93 -23.54 -1.47 21.26
N THR A 94 -24.62 -2.18 21.64
CA THR A 94 -24.79 -3.59 21.31
C THR A 94 -24.88 -3.83 19.80
N SER A 95 -25.66 -3.01 19.07
CA SER A 95 -25.75 -3.10 17.60
C SER A 95 -24.41 -2.80 16.93
N LEU A 96 -23.68 -1.80 17.40
CA LEU A 96 -22.33 -1.48 16.91
C LEU A 96 -21.33 -2.61 17.16
N ASN A 97 -21.35 -3.23 18.35
CA ASN A 97 -20.50 -4.39 18.63
C ASN A 97 -20.80 -5.56 17.67
N HIS A 98 -22.08 -5.83 17.41
CA HIS A 98 -22.46 -6.88 16.47
C HIS A 98 -22.06 -6.56 15.03
N LEU A 99 -22.13 -5.28 14.62
CA LEU A 99 -21.59 -4.84 13.35
C LEU A 99 -20.07 -5.05 13.28
N CYS A 100 -19.32 -4.63 14.32
CA CYS A 100 -17.88 -4.81 14.41
C CYS A 100 -17.47 -6.27 14.31
N GLU A 101 -18.19 -7.20 14.96
CA GLU A 101 -17.95 -8.64 14.84
C GLU A 101 -18.06 -9.11 13.38
N ARG A 102 -19.11 -8.69 12.68
CA ARG A 102 -19.33 -9.04 11.27
C ARG A 102 -18.27 -8.41 10.37
N GLN A 103 -17.92 -7.14 10.59
CA GLN A 103 -16.87 -6.46 9.82
C GLN A 103 -15.48 -7.07 10.08
N LEU A 104 -15.18 -7.50 11.31
CA LEU A 104 -13.93 -8.18 11.63
C LEU A 104 -13.81 -9.50 10.86
N LEU A 105 -14.90 -10.27 10.75
CA LEU A 105 -14.92 -11.46 9.89
C LEU A 105 -14.65 -11.11 8.42
N CYS A 106 -15.23 -10.01 7.92
CA CYS A 106 -14.93 -9.51 6.58
C CYS A 106 -13.45 -9.13 6.42
N VAL A 107 -12.83 -8.45 7.40
CA VAL A 107 -11.40 -8.12 7.38
C VAL A 107 -10.52 -9.36 7.40
N VAL A 108 -10.87 -10.39 8.18
CA VAL A 108 -10.12 -11.66 8.21
C VAL A 108 -10.22 -12.38 6.86
N LYS A 109 -11.37 -12.33 6.18
CA LYS A 109 -11.52 -12.91 4.84
C LYS A 109 -10.75 -12.09 3.80
N TRP A 110 -10.87 -10.76 3.87
CA TRP A 110 -10.21 -9.80 3.01
C TRP A 110 -8.68 -9.87 3.10
N SER A 111 -8.13 -9.98 4.30
CA SER A 111 -6.68 -10.06 4.50
C SER A 111 -6.09 -11.30 3.83
N LYS A 112 -6.84 -12.41 3.78
CA LYS A 112 -6.44 -13.61 3.03
C LYS A 112 -6.43 -13.38 1.51
N LEU A 113 -7.09 -12.36 0.98
CA LEU A 113 -7.08 -12.04 -0.44
C LEU A 113 -6.00 -10.99 -0.80
N LEU A 114 -5.41 -10.33 0.20
CA LEU A 114 -4.34 -9.37 -0.02
C LEU A 114 -3.08 -10.04 -0.60
N PRO A 115 -2.55 -9.53 -1.73
CA PRO A 115 -1.28 -10.01 -2.28
C PRO A 115 -0.16 -9.95 -1.24
N GLY A 116 0.50 -11.08 -1.00
CA GLY A 116 1.63 -11.18 -0.06
C GLY A 116 1.26 -11.45 1.40
N PHE A 117 0.01 -11.26 1.83
CA PHE A 117 -0.38 -11.46 3.23
C PHE A 117 -0.28 -12.92 3.66
N ARG A 118 -0.67 -13.86 2.79
CA ARG A 118 -0.55 -15.31 3.03
C ARG A 118 0.89 -15.82 3.11
N ASN A 119 1.86 -15.03 2.64
CA ASN A 119 3.28 -15.42 2.67
C ASN A 119 3.91 -15.15 4.05
N LEU A 120 3.21 -14.45 4.94
CA LEU A 120 3.63 -14.21 6.32
C LEU A 120 3.37 -15.44 7.19
N HIS A 121 4.10 -15.57 8.31
CA HIS A 121 3.82 -16.59 9.31
C HIS A 121 2.40 -16.42 9.87
N ILE A 122 1.75 -17.52 10.27
CA ILE A 122 0.37 -17.47 10.77
C ILE A 122 0.25 -16.57 12.01
N ASP A 123 1.26 -16.60 12.89
CA ASP A 123 1.29 -15.74 14.08
C ASP A 123 1.40 -14.26 13.70
N ASP A 124 2.16 -13.92 12.65
CA ASP A 124 2.28 -12.55 12.15
C ASP A 124 0.97 -12.09 11.52
N GLN A 125 0.28 -12.97 10.76
CA GLN A 125 -1.03 -12.67 10.20
C GLN A 125 -2.05 -12.36 11.30
N ILE A 126 -2.09 -13.19 12.34
CA ILE A 126 -2.99 -13.00 13.49
C ILE A 126 -2.63 -11.70 14.23
N THR A 127 -1.35 -11.48 14.52
CA THR A 127 -0.85 -10.30 15.22
C THR A 127 -1.20 -9.02 14.45
N LEU A 128 -0.94 -8.98 13.14
CA LEU A 128 -1.26 -7.81 12.32
C LEU A 128 -2.75 -7.47 12.37
N ILE A 129 -3.64 -8.46 12.29
CA ILE A 129 -5.08 -8.24 12.39
C ILE A 129 -5.45 -7.75 13.79
N GLN A 130 -4.93 -8.38 14.85
CA GLN A 130 -5.22 -7.99 16.24
C GLN A 130 -4.78 -6.57 16.59
N TYR A 131 -3.67 -6.09 16.04
CA TYR A 131 -3.19 -4.74 16.32
C TYR A 131 -3.82 -3.67 15.42
N SER A 132 -4.31 -4.03 14.22
CA SER A 132 -4.78 -3.05 13.23
C SER A 132 -6.29 -2.97 13.04
N TRP A 133 -7.08 -3.95 13.51
CA TRP A 133 -8.51 -4.04 13.19
C TRP A 133 -9.30 -2.78 13.54
N MET A 134 -9.08 -2.17 14.71
CA MET A 134 -9.75 -0.90 15.09
C MET A 134 -9.41 0.22 14.12
N SER A 135 -8.14 0.36 13.74
CA SER A 135 -7.71 1.40 12.79
C SER A 135 -8.30 1.17 11.41
N LEU A 136 -8.41 -0.09 10.96
CA LEU A 136 -9.03 -0.44 9.69
C LEU A 136 -10.53 -0.12 9.69
N MET A 137 -11.23 -0.44 10.78
CA MET A 137 -12.66 -0.13 10.93
C MET A 137 -12.92 1.38 10.92
N VAL A 138 -12.15 2.15 11.69
CA VAL A 138 -12.29 3.61 11.74
C VAL A 138 -11.97 4.24 10.39
N PHE A 139 -10.93 3.76 9.70
CA PHE A 139 -10.61 4.22 8.35
C PHE A 139 -11.74 3.92 7.37
N ALA A 140 -12.28 2.70 7.38
CA ALA A 140 -13.37 2.29 6.49
C ALA A 140 -14.68 3.04 6.77
N MET A 141 -14.94 3.46 8.02
CA MET A 141 -16.10 4.31 8.33
C MET A 141 -15.95 5.75 7.83
N GLY A 142 -14.72 6.23 7.68
CA GLY A 142 -14.43 7.58 7.18
C GLY A 142 -14.17 7.67 5.68
N TRP A 143 -14.11 6.52 5.00
CA TRP A 143 -13.93 6.39 3.56
C TRP A 143 -15.25 6.54 2.82
#